data_AF-V4UKL7-F1
#
_entry.id   AF-V4UKL7-F1
#
_cell.length_a   1.000
_cell.length_b   1.000
_cell.length_c   1.000
_cell.angle_alpha   90.00
_cell.angle_beta   90.00
_cell.angle_gamma   90.00
#
_symmetry.space_group_name_H-M   'P 1'
#
loop_
_entity.id
_entity.type
_entity.pdbx_description
1 polymer ?
#
loop_
_entity_poly.entity_id
_entity_poly.type
_entity_poly.pdbx_seq_one_letter_code
_entity_poly.pdbx_strand_id
1 'polypeptide(L)'
;HFVFNDLGNPDRGSEFVRPTLGGEQRPYPRRCRTGRLPTDTDMHAESRIEKPLPMYVPRDEQFEESKHDAFSAGRLKAALRNLIPLLKASISAHNRDFSGFSDIRQDGKIQESSQGLLKYNTLNILSRDKFAWLQDDEFACQALAGVNPVTIDGLQAFPPVSNLDPAIYGPQESALKEEHIIGQLDGMSVQQALKENKLYVLDCHHIYLPFLDKINALDAQPPTVWTRSKRVLKPPVDATSNWLWQLARAHVCSNDPRVRTHACMEPFILTAHRQLSAMHPIYKLLDPHMRYTLEINALARKNLINADGEGLPADLIRRGIAVPDPTQPDGLKLLIEDYPYAADGLLIWSAIEDWVRTYLKSWHNESINVGHADLRQESWWPTLTNGDDLVFILNTIIWLASAQHAALNFGQCPYGGYVPNRPPFDEKWVMFGST
;
A
#
# COMPACT_ATOMS: atom_id res chain seq x y z
N HIS A 1 -20.63 14.92 -9.19
CA HIS A 1 -19.77 14.36 -8.12
C HIS A 1 -18.52 13.80 -8.76
N PHE A 2 -17.32 14.02 -8.20
CA PHE A 2 -16.07 13.84 -8.94
C PHE A 2 -15.34 12.56 -8.54
N VAL A 3 -14.83 11.89 -9.57
CA VAL A 3 -14.11 10.62 -9.56
C VAL A 3 -12.60 10.88 -9.52
N PHE A 4 -11.79 9.88 -9.18
CA PHE A 4 -10.33 9.94 -9.28
C PHE A 4 -9.91 9.79 -10.74
N ASN A 5 -9.98 10.88 -11.48
CA ASN A 5 -9.48 11.02 -12.86
C ASN A 5 -8.31 12.01 -12.94
N ASP A 6 -7.73 12.41 -11.81
CA ASP A 6 -6.62 13.35 -11.67
C ASP A 6 -5.31 12.67 -11.22
N LEU A 7 -5.25 11.34 -11.28
CA LEU A 7 -4.07 10.57 -10.92
C LEU A 7 -3.11 10.36 -12.11
N GLY A 8 -3.61 10.39 -13.35
CA GLY A 8 -2.81 10.22 -14.56
C GLY A 8 -2.27 11.52 -15.10
N ASN A 9 -1.33 11.43 -16.04
CA ASN A 9 -0.83 12.56 -16.81
C ASN A 9 -0.65 12.20 -18.30
N PRO A 10 -1.74 11.93 -19.03
CA PRO A 10 -1.70 11.46 -20.42
C PRO A 10 -0.97 12.42 -21.37
N ASP A 11 -0.97 13.72 -21.07
CA ASP A 11 -0.25 14.73 -21.86
C ASP A 11 1.28 14.54 -21.85
N ARG A 12 1.82 13.79 -20.87
CA ARG A 12 3.24 13.46 -20.79
C ARG A 12 3.65 12.20 -21.54
N GLY A 13 2.71 11.31 -21.84
CA GLY A 13 3.01 10.03 -22.46
C GLY A 13 1.99 8.94 -22.14
N SER A 14 1.99 7.90 -22.98
CA SER A 14 1.15 6.72 -22.78
C SER A 14 1.51 5.96 -21.51
N GLU A 15 2.69 6.15 -20.96
CA GLU A 15 3.24 5.64 -19.70
C GLU A 15 2.94 6.55 -18.49
N PHE A 16 1.97 7.46 -18.61
CA PHE A 16 1.45 8.19 -17.45
C PHE A 16 -0.07 8.18 -17.38
N VAL A 17 -0.78 7.55 -18.33
CA VAL A 17 -2.25 7.48 -18.23
C VAL A 17 -2.58 6.57 -17.05
N ARG A 18 -3.39 7.08 -16.13
CA ARG A 18 -3.97 6.28 -15.07
C ARG A 18 -5.45 6.20 -15.31
N PRO A 19 -6.03 5.02 -15.12
CA PRO A 19 -7.37 4.87 -15.59
C PRO A 19 -8.33 5.27 -14.45
N THR A 20 -9.42 5.96 -14.76
CA THR A 20 -10.30 6.63 -13.78
C THR A 20 -10.89 5.68 -12.72
N LEU A 21 -10.95 6.10 -11.45
CA LEU A 21 -11.60 5.36 -10.34
C LEU A 21 -12.80 6.14 -9.80
N GLY A 22 -13.94 5.47 -9.58
CA GLY A 22 -15.19 6.09 -9.10
C GLY A 22 -16.34 6.09 -10.12
N GLY A 23 -16.22 5.34 -11.21
CA GLY A 23 -17.29 5.09 -12.19
C GLY A 23 -17.84 3.67 -12.09
N GLU A 24 -18.79 3.30 -12.96
CA GLU A 24 -19.40 1.96 -12.97
C GLU A 24 -18.38 0.84 -13.17
N GLN A 25 -17.42 1.05 -14.08
CA GLN A 25 -16.39 0.04 -14.36
C GLN A 25 -15.48 -0.21 -13.15
N ARG A 26 -15.34 0.78 -12.26
CA ARG A 26 -14.31 0.83 -11.21
C ARG A 26 -14.84 1.60 -10.01
N PRO A 27 -15.65 0.95 -9.17
CA PRO A 27 -16.25 1.61 -8.03
C PRO A 27 -15.15 2.08 -7.08
N TYR A 28 -15.27 3.32 -6.64
CA TYR A 28 -14.35 3.93 -5.69
C TYR A 28 -15.03 5.11 -5.00
N PRO A 29 -14.67 5.43 -3.75
CA PRO A 29 -15.13 6.64 -3.08
C PRO A 29 -14.94 7.89 -3.96
N ARG A 30 -15.84 8.86 -3.80
CA ARG A 30 -15.73 10.15 -4.50
C ARG A 30 -14.73 11.06 -3.79
N ARG A 31 -14.20 12.03 -4.52
CA ARG A 31 -13.25 13.03 -4.01
C ARG A 31 -13.74 14.46 -4.19
N CYS A 32 -13.04 15.40 -3.59
CA CYS A 32 -13.32 16.83 -3.70
C CYS A 32 -13.17 17.35 -5.14
N ARG A 33 -14.15 18.10 -5.62
CA ARG A 33 -14.10 18.74 -6.94
C ARG A 33 -13.03 19.82 -6.93
N THR A 34 -12.13 19.76 -7.90
CA THR A 34 -11.08 20.76 -8.12
C THR A 34 -11.42 21.70 -9.28
N GLY A 35 -12.22 21.22 -10.24
CA GLY A 35 -12.75 22.06 -11.32
C GLY A 35 -11.74 22.46 -12.38
N ARG A 36 -10.59 21.77 -12.45
CA ARG A 36 -9.62 22.01 -13.51
C ARG A 36 -10.18 21.50 -14.83
N LEU A 37 -9.62 22.04 -15.90
CA LEU A 37 -9.93 21.60 -17.25
C LEU A 37 -9.44 20.15 -17.46
N PRO A 38 -10.01 19.43 -18.43
CA PRO A 38 -9.43 18.17 -18.87
C PRO A 38 -8.00 18.32 -19.39
N THR A 39 -7.29 17.20 -19.51
CA THR A 39 -6.01 17.13 -20.24
C THR A 39 -6.22 17.38 -21.73
N ASP A 40 -5.17 17.79 -22.44
CA ASP A 40 -5.24 18.06 -23.88
C ASP A 40 -5.46 16.77 -24.69
N THR A 41 -4.92 15.65 -24.20
CA THR A 41 -4.95 14.33 -24.86
C THR A 41 -6.12 13.43 -24.46
N ASP A 42 -6.72 13.65 -23.29
CA ASP A 42 -7.87 12.88 -22.80
C ASP A 42 -8.92 13.79 -22.11
N MET A 43 -10.10 13.90 -22.73
CA MET A 43 -11.19 14.72 -22.19
C MET A 43 -11.82 14.18 -20.90
N HIS A 44 -11.53 12.92 -20.54
CA HIS A 44 -12.02 12.26 -19.34
C HIS A 44 -11.02 12.32 -18.17
N ALA A 45 -9.76 12.68 -18.43
CA ALA A 45 -8.73 12.90 -17.41
C ALA A 45 -8.66 14.39 -17.05
N GLU A 46 -8.59 14.71 -15.75
CA GLU A 46 -8.44 16.09 -15.28
C GLU A 46 -6.96 16.51 -15.34
N SER A 47 -6.69 17.69 -15.88
CA SER A 47 -5.33 18.23 -16.04
C SER A 47 -4.57 18.29 -14.72
N ARG A 48 -3.24 18.12 -14.83
CA ARG A 48 -2.33 18.09 -13.68
C ARG A 48 -2.02 19.50 -13.17
N ILE A 49 -1.78 19.58 -11.85
CA ILE A 49 -1.19 20.77 -11.24
C ILE A 49 0.30 20.51 -11.00
N GLU A 50 1.15 21.24 -11.71
CA GLU A 50 2.59 21.22 -11.47
C GLU A 50 2.97 22.02 -10.21
N LYS A 51 4.13 21.70 -9.63
CA LYS A 51 4.69 22.51 -8.53
C LYS A 51 5.08 23.90 -9.08
N PRO A 52 4.91 24.98 -8.29
CA PRO A 52 4.58 25.02 -6.86
C PRO A 52 3.08 25.15 -6.52
N LEU A 53 2.19 25.20 -7.51
CA LEU A 53 0.77 25.54 -7.30
C LEU A 53 0.06 24.51 -6.39
N PRO A 54 -0.69 24.93 -5.35
CA PRO A 54 -1.38 23.99 -4.47
C PRO A 54 -2.56 23.31 -5.17
N MET A 55 -2.89 22.09 -4.76
CA MET A 55 -4.13 21.45 -5.21
C MET A 55 -5.31 22.11 -4.50
N TYR A 56 -6.36 22.46 -5.23
CA TYR A 56 -7.53 23.09 -4.64
C TYR A 56 -8.19 22.18 -3.59
N VAL A 57 -8.46 22.77 -2.44
CA VAL A 57 -9.45 22.35 -1.45
C VAL A 57 -10.20 23.60 -0.95
N PRO A 58 -11.39 23.48 -0.36
CA PRO A 58 -12.07 24.61 0.29
C PRO A 58 -11.14 25.36 1.24
N ARG A 59 -11.26 26.68 1.31
CA ARG A 59 -10.26 27.53 2.01
C ARG A 59 -10.06 27.13 3.46
N ASP A 60 -11.14 26.83 4.16
CA ASP A 60 -11.12 26.47 5.59
C ASP A 60 -10.57 25.06 5.85
N GLU A 61 -10.39 24.25 4.79
CA GLU A 61 -9.87 22.88 4.85
C GLU A 61 -8.36 22.80 4.64
N GLN A 62 -7.73 23.92 4.26
CA GLN A 62 -6.29 24.01 4.07
C GLN A 62 -5.55 23.86 5.40
N PHE A 63 -4.31 23.38 5.34
CA PHE A 63 -3.46 23.38 6.53
C PHE A 63 -3.24 24.80 7.04
N GLU A 64 -3.38 24.97 8.35
CA GLU A 64 -2.83 26.14 9.04
C GLU A 64 -1.31 26.17 8.86
N GLU A 65 -0.72 27.37 8.94
CA GLU A 65 0.71 27.61 8.70
C GLU A 65 1.61 26.69 9.53
N SER A 66 1.35 26.58 10.84
CA SER A 66 2.10 25.70 11.75
C SER A 66 2.07 24.23 11.33
N LYS A 67 0.93 23.75 10.82
CA LYS A 67 0.77 22.38 10.33
C LYS A 67 1.49 22.19 9.00
N HIS A 68 1.42 23.16 8.11
CA HIS A 68 2.12 23.15 6.83
C HIS A 68 3.65 23.09 7.02
N ASP A 69 4.19 23.87 7.96
CA ASP A 69 5.61 23.88 8.30
C ASP A 69 6.05 22.56 8.91
N ALA A 70 5.28 22.03 9.86
CA ALA A 70 5.54 20.72 10.47
C ALA A 70 5.53 19.59 9.42
N PHE A 71 4.58 19.63 8.47
CA PHE A 71 4.50 18.66 7.38
C PHE A 71 5.70 18.78 6.43
N SER A 72 6.08 20.00 6.06
CA SER A 72 7.22 20.27 5.17
C SER A 72 8.54 19.84 5.81
N ALA A 73 8.75 20.14 7.09
CA ALA A 73 9.90 19.68 7.85
C ALA A 73 9.93 18.14 7.98
N GLY A 74 8.77 17.51 8.22
CA GLY A 74 8.63 16.06 8.26
C GLY A 74 9.00 15.39 6.93
N ARG A 75 8.53 15.93 5.81
CA ARG A 75 8.90 15.48 4.46
C ARG A 75 10.39 15.63 4.18
N LEU A 76 10.98 16.77 4.52
CA LEU A 76 12.42 17.00 4.36
C LEU A 76 13.23 15.99 5.19
N LYS A 77 12.82 15.74 6.44
CA LYS A 77 13.44 14.73 7.31
C LYS A 77 13.33 13.31 6.72
N ALA A 78 12.18 12.95 6.15
CA ALA A 78 11.99 11.66 5.48
C ALA A 78 12.87 11.52 4.24
N ALA A 79 12.92 12.55 3.38
CA ALA A 79 13.79 12.57 2.20
C ALA A 79 15.28 12.44 2.57
N LEU A 80 15.73 13.15 3.61
CA LEU A 80 17.11 13.06 4.09
C LEU A 80 17.45 11.68 4.68
N ARG A 81 16.49 11.00 5.32
CA ARG A 81 16.66 9.61 5.80
C ARG A 81 16.94 8.64 4.65
N ASN A 82 16.30 8.84 3.50
CA ASN A 82 16.46 7.99 2.32
C ASN A 82 17.69 8.38 1.47
N LEU A 83 18.11 9.65 1.52
CA LEU A 83 19.24 10.16 0.74
C LEU A 83 20.60 9.67 1.26
N ILE A 84 20.79 9.53 2.57
CA ILE A 84 22.08 9.10 3.16
C ILE A 84 22.44 7.64 2.76
N PRO A 85 21.52 6.65 2.85
CA PRO A 85 21.76 5.32 2.31
C PRO A 85 22.04 5.32 0.80
N LEU A 86 21.29 6.14 0.03
CA LEU A 86 21.46 6.25 -1.42
C LEU A 86 22.86 6.78 -1.81
N LEU A 87 23.36 7.80 -1.10
CA LEU A 87 24.71 8.34 -1.31
C LEU A 87 25.79 7.31 -0.94
N LYS A 88 25.60 6.53 0.13
CA LYS A 88 26.54 5.44 0.48
C LYS A 88 26.56 4.33 -0.57
N ALA A 89 25.40 3.93 -1.09
CA ALA A 89 25.30 2.93 -2.15
C ALA A 89 25.89 3.43 -3.49
N SER A 90 25.81 4.73 -3.76
CA SER A 90 26.35 5.34 -5.00
C SER A 90 27.88 5.45 -5.03
N ILE A 91 28.56 5.40 -3.87
CA ILE A 91 30.02 5.53 -3.75
C ILE A 91 30.72 4.15 -3.77
N SER A 92 30.01 3.05 -3.48
CA SER A 92 30.54 1.69 -3.54
C SER A 92 30.38 1.12 -4.95
N ALA A 93 31.44 1.17 -5.75
CA ALA A 93 31.36 0.93 -7.18
C ALA A 93 31.02 -0.52 -7.60
N HIS A 94 31.09 -1.54 -6.72
CA HIS A 94 31.06 -2.96 -7.18
C HIS A 94 30.14 -3.94 -6.44
N ASN A 95 29.22 -3.49 -5.59
CA ASN A 95 28.01 -4.27 -5.28
C ASN A 95 26.97 -3.36 -4.62
N ARG A 96 25.77 -3.26 -5.21
CA ARG A 96 24.71 -2.32 -4.76
C ARG A 96 23.67 -2.98 -3.84
N ASP A 97 23.77 -4.28 -3.63
CA ASP A 97 22.96 -5.02 -2.67
C ASP A 97 23.49 -4.80 -1.25
N PHE A 98 22.59 -4.79 -0.26
CA PHE A 98 23.01 -4.89 1.13
C PHE A 98 23.66 -6.26 1.35
N SER A 99 24.96 -6.26 1.68
CA SER A 99 25.73 -7.49 1.87
C SER A 99 25.36 -8.21 3.18
N GLY A 100 24.72 -7.51 4.11
CA GLY A 100 24.12 -8.08 5.29
C GLY A 100 23.23 -7.10 6.07
N PHE A 101 22.50 -7.63 7.06
CA PHE A 101 21.60 -6.84 7.92
C PHE A 101 22.31 -5.73 8.72
N SER A 102 23.64 -5.78 8.87
CA SER A 102 24.44 -4.68 9.43
C SER A 102 24.37 -3.41 8.60
N ASP A 103 24.24 -3.53 7.28
CA ASP A 103 24.33 -2.40 6.35
C ASP A 103 23.03 -1.59 6.33
N ILE A 104 21.92 -2.27 6.63
CA ILE A 104 20.58 -1.70 6.79
C ILE A 104 20.41 -1.05 8.16
N ARG A 105 21.13 -1.56 9.17
CA ARG A 105 21.12 -0.99 10.52
C ARG A 105 21.76 0.39 10.48
N GLN A 106 20.93 1.43 10.47
CA GLN A 106 21.34 2.79 10.83
C GLN A 106 21.65 2.83 12.34
N ASP A 107 22.69 2.13 12.80
CA ASP A 107 23.28 2.39 14.11
C ASP A 107 23.77 3.84 14.04
N GLY A 108 23.27 4.69 14.95
CA GLY A 108 23.45 6.15 14.96
C GLY A 108 24.89 6.64 15.18
N LYS A 109 25.83 6.23 14.33
CA LYS A 109 27.19 6.80 14.24
C LYS A 109 27.32 7.55 12.92
N ILE A 110 26.79 8.76 12.89
CA ILE A 110 27.39 9.84 12.10
C ILE A 110 28.25 10.61 13.09
N GLN A 111 29.56 10.57 12.85
CA GLN A 111 30.58 11.25 13.64
C GLN A 111 30.32 12.76 13.60
N GLU A 112 30.33 13.39 14.77
CA GLU A 112 30.19 14.84 14.93
C GLU A 112 31.29 15.57 14.14
N SER A 113 30.99 16.02 12.93
CA SER A 113 31.75 17.08 12.26
C SER A 113 30.87 18.33 12.20
N SER A 114 30.94 19.09 13.29
CA SER A 114 30.90 20.56 13.36
C SER A 114 29.81 21.40 12.66
N GLN A 115 28.71 20.84 12.15
CA GLN A 115 27.46 21.59 11.93
C GLN A 115 26.26 20.69 12.26
N GLY A 116 25.49 21.07 13.27
CA GLY A 116 24.48 20.23 13.92
C GLY A 116 23.51 19.56 12.95
N LEU A 117 23.52 18.23 12.90
CA LEU A 117 22.64 17.44 12.04
C LEU A 117 22.07 16.20 12.74
N LEU A 118 20.73 16.11 12.72
CA LEU A 118 19.86 14.93 12.80
C LEU A 118 20.29 13.79 13.75
N LYS A 119 19.97 13.92 15.05
CA LYS A 119 19.76 12.75 15.91
C LYS A 119 18.50 12.00 15.45
N TYR A 120 18.68 10.75 15.05
CA TYR A 120 17.57 9.84 14.76
C TYR A 120 17.28 8.98 16.00
N ASN A 121 16.00 8.82 16.35
CA ASN A 121 15.60 7.89 17.39
C ASN A 121 15.79 6.45 16.88
N THR A 122 16.39 5.60 17.71
CA THR A 122 16.41 4.15 17.48
C THR A 122 14.99 3.65 17.25
N LEU A 123 14.81 2.82 16.21
CA LEU A 123 13.51 2.23 15.89
C LEU A 123 13.03 1.36 17.06
N ASN A 124 11.75 1.47 17.42
CA ASN A 124 11.19 0.78 18.59
C ASN A 124 11.42 -0.73 18.54
N ILE A 125 11.30 -1.35 17.36
CA ILE A 125 11.51 -2.79 17.18
C ILE A 125 12.95 -3.25 17.43
N LEU A 126 13.95 -2.38 17.23
CA LEU A 126 15.36 -2.70 17.44
C LEU A 126 15.88 -2.25 18.81
N SER A 127 15.03 -1.61 19.62
CA SER A 127 15.45 -0.93 20.85
C SER A 127 15.78 -1.87 22.01
N ARG A 128 15.12 -3.04 22.08
CA ARG A 128 15.31 -4.05 23.13
C ARG A 128 16.16 -5.22 22.66
N ASP A 129 15.79 -5.80 21.52
CA ASP A 129 16.51 -6.91 20.88
C ASP A 129 16.61 -6.64 19.38
N LYS A 130 17.86 -6.64 18.88
CA LYS A 130 18.16 -6.35 17.47
C LYS A 130 17.72 -7.47 16.52
N PHE A 131 17.37 -8.64 17.05
CA PHE A 131 16.97 -9.82 16.30
C PHE A 131 15.51 -10.23 16.56
N ALA A 132 14.74 -9.48 17.35
CA ALA A 132 13.34 -9.78 17.65
C ALA A 132 12.49 -9.97 16.39
N TRP A 133 12.72 -9.15 15.36
CA TRP A 133 12.02 -9.23 14.08
C TRP A 133 12.21 -10.56 13.32
N LEU A 134 13.24 -11.36 13.66
CA LEU A 134 13.45 -12.70 13.10
C LEU A 134 12.65 -13.79 13.83
N GLN A 135 12.09 -13.52 15.00
CA GLN A 135 11.39 -14.51 15.81
C GLN A 135 9.93 -14.70 15.32
N ASP A 136 9.40 -15.91 15.46
CA ASP A 136 8.05 -16.26 14.97
C ASP A 136 6.94 -15.65 15.84
N ASP A 137 7.19 -15.53 17.13
CA ASP A 137 6.30 -14.87 18.09
C ASP A 137 6.13 -13.38 17.75
N GLU A 138 7.19 -12.66 17.43
CA GLU A 138 7.13 -11.25 17.03
C GLU A 138 6.39 -11.09 15.69
N PHE A 139 6.63 -11.98 14.72
CA PHE A 139 5.90 -11.98 13.45
C PHE A 139 4.39 -12.18 13.68
N ALA A 140 4.00 -13.16 14.50
CA ALA A 140 2.60 -13.41 14.85
C ALA A 140 2.01 -12.26 15.70
N CYS A 141 2.77 -11.70 16.64
CA CYS A 141 2.34 -10.55 17.45
C CYS A 141 2.06 -9.33 16.57
N GLN A 142 2.85 -9.11 15.52
CA GLN A 142 2.64 -8.02 14.58
C GLN A 142 1.38 -8.16 13.72
N ALA A 143 0.81 -9.35 13.59
CA ALA A 143 -0.50 -9.55 12.98
C ALA A 143 -1.65 -9.03 13.87
N LEU A 144 -1.44 -8.91 15.18
CA LEU A 144 -2.43 -8.46 16.17
C LEU A 144 -2.16 -7.04 16.70
N ALA A 145 -0.90 -6.62 16.74
CA ALA A 145 -0.46 -5.38 17.37
C ALA A 145 0.58 -4.60 16.54
N GLY A 146 0.83 -5.02 15.30
CA GLY A 146 1.76 -4.34 14.40
C GLY A 146 1.10 -3.21 13.61
N VAL A 147 1.65 -2.90 12.43
CA VAL A 147 1.16 -1.79 11.59
C VAL A 147 -0.22 -2.07 10.99
N ASN A 148 -0.55 -3.33 10.77
CA ASN A 148 -1.85 -3.72 10.22
C ASN A 148 -2.48 -4.85 11.05
N PRO A 149 -3.16 -4.51 12.16
CA PRO A 149 -3.74 -5.49 13.06
C PRO A 149 -5.15 -5.95 12.67
N VAL A 150 -5.60 -5.66 11.44
CA VAL A 150 -7.02 -5.83 11.03
C VAL A 150 -7.23 -6.79 9.87
N THR A 151 -6.19 -7.53 9.46
CA THR A 151 -6.22 -8.49 8.35
C THR A 151 -6.21 -9.95 8.79
N ILE A 152 -5.92 -10.22 10.06
CA ILE A 152 -5.97 -11.57 10.61
C ILE A 152 -7.42 -12.01 10.80
N ASP A 153 -7.75 -13.18 10.28
CA ASP A 153 -9.08 -13.76 10.35
C ASP A 153 -9.06 -15.10 11.09
N GLY A 154 -10.18 -15.42 11.76
CA GLY A 154 -10.40 -16.76 12.32
C GLY A 154 -10.56 -17.77 11.18
N LEU A 155 -9.83 -18.88 11.24
CA LEU A 155 -9.91 -19.91 10.22
C LEU A 155 -11.22 -20.69 10.33
N GLN A 156 -12.05 -20.62 9.29
CA GLN A 156 -13.39 -21.22 9.30
C GLN A 156 -13.41 -22.72 8.95
N ALA A 157 -12.46 -23.16 8.12
CA ALA A 157 -12.34 -24.55 7.69
C ALA A 157 -10.88 -24.90 7.42
N PHE A 158 -10.54 -26.18 7.60
CA PHE A 158 -9.21 -26.69 7.29
C PHE A 158 -9.30 -27.90 6.34
N PRO A 159 -8.50 -27.95 5.27
CA PRO A 159 -7.60 -26.89 4.82
C PRO A 159 -8.37 -25.66 4.30
N PRO A 160 -7.75 -24.46 4.23
CA PRO A 160 -8.41 -23.27 3.69
C PRO A 160 -8.93 -23.50 2.28
N VAL A 161 -10.11 -22.98 1.97
CA VAL A 161 -10.77 -23.13 0.67
C VAL A 161 -10.84 -21.77 -0.01
N SER A 162 -10.50 -21.74 -1.29
CA SER A 162 -10.67 -20.53 -2.11
C SER A 162 -11.98 -20.54 -2.89
N ASN A 163 -12.62 -19.37 -2.97
CA ASN A 163 -13.86 -19.17 -3.74
C ASN A 163 -13.59 -18.61 -5.15
N LEU A 164 -12.33 -18.49 -5.57
CA LEU A 164 -11.98 -18.01 -6.91
C LEU A 164 -12.35 -19.04 -7.98
N ASP A 165 -12.69 -18.56 -9.17
CA ASP A 165 -13.09 -19.42 -10.29
C ASP A 165 -11.97 -20.40 -10.68
N PRO A 166 -12.16 -21.72 -10.49
CA PRO A 166 -11.14 -22.72 -10.85
C PRO A 166 -10.83 -22.78 -12.35
N ALA A 167 -11.76 -22.34 -13.21
CA ALA A 167 -11.53 -22.28 -14.65
C ALA A 167 -10.50 -21.20 -15.03
N ILE A 168 -10.41 -20.13 -14.22
CA ILE A 168 -9.48 -19.02 -14.45
C ILE A 168 -8.16 -19.28 -13.71
N TYR A 169 -8.23 -19.74 -12.45
CA TYR A 169 -7.06 -19.79 -11.57
C TYR A 169 -6.51 -21.21 -11.31
N GLY A 170 -7.10 -22.24 -11.92
CA GLY A 170 -6.74 -23.63 -11.74
C GLY A 170 -7.33 -24.23 -10.45
N PRO A 171 -6.87 -25.43 -10.05
CA PRO A 171 -7.37 -26.10 -8.85
C PRO A 171 -7.20 -25.20 -7.62
N GLN A 172 -8.23 -25.04 -6.80
CA GLN A 172 -8.26 -24.12 -5.66
C GLN A 172 -8.02 -24.79 -4.30
N GLU A 173 -7.73 -26.09 -4.30
CA GLU A 173 -7.48 -26.85 -3.07
C GLU A 173 -6.16 -26.39 -2.43
N SER A 174 -6.20 -26.02 -1.15
CA SER A 174 -4.97 -25.72 -0.44
C SER A 174 -4.10 -26.97 -0.29
N ALA A 175 -2.78 -26.79 -0.44
CA ALA A 175 -1.81 -27.86 -0.23
C ALA A 175 -1.54 -28.14 1.26
N LEU A 176 -2.15 -27.37 2.17
CA LEU A 176 -2.04 -27.59 3.61
C LEU A 176 -2.73 -28.91 3.99
N LYS A 177 -2.09 -29.64 4.90
CA LYS A 177 -2.54 -30.91 5.46
C LYS A 177 -2.43 -30.85 6.98
N GLU A 178 -3.20 -31.66 7.69
CA GLU A 178 -3.22 -31.64 9.16
C GLU A 178 -1.83 -31.94 9.74
N GLU A 179 -1.09 -32.86 9.12
CA GLU A 179 0.29 -33.23 9.48
C GLU A 179 1.28 -32.04 9.43
N HIS A 180 0.95 -30.95 8.73
CA HIS A 180 1.79 -29.76 8.65
C HIS A 180 1.71 -28.88 9.89
N ILE A 181 0.58 -28.90 10.61
CA ILE A 181 0.33 -27.99 11.73
C ILE A 181 0.13 -28.70 13.06
N ILE A 182 -0.19 -30.01 13.07
CA ILE A 182 -0.56 -30.76 14.28
C ILE A 182 0.51 -30.70 15.39
N GLY A 183 1.79 -30.64 15.01
CA GLY A 183 2.90 -30.50 15.97
C GLY A 183 2.95 -29.15 16.69
N GLN A 184 2.19 -28.14 16.24
CA GLN A 184 2.12 -26.79 16.78
C GLN A 184 0.79 -26.51 17.50
N LEU A 185 -0.03 -27.54 17.74
CA LEU A 185 -1.36 -27.40 18.35
C LEU A 185 -1.40 -27.85 19.83
N ASP A 186 -0.25 -27.94 20.50
CA ASP A 186 -0.16 -28.32 21.92
C ASP A 186 -0.94 -29.59 22.29
N GLY A 187 -0.93 -30.58 21.39
CA GLY A 187 -1.63 -31.86 21.56
C GLY A 187 -3.11 -31.86 21.16
N MET A 188 -3.67 -30.74 20.71
CA MET A 188 -5.03 -30.69 20.12
C MET A 188 -5.04 -31.24 18.69
N SER A 189 -6.18 -31.83 18.30
CA SER A 189 -6.45 -32.09 16.88
C SER A 189 -6.82 -30.81 16.13
N VAL A 190 -6.66 -30.79 14.81
CA VAL A 190 -7.07 -29.65 13.96
C VAL A 190 -8.56 -29.34 14.16
N GLN A 191 -9.40 -30.36 14.21
CA GLN A 191 -10.85 -30.20 14.41
C GLN A 191 -11.19 -29.62 15.79
N GLN A 192 -10.45 -30.02 16.82
CA GLN A 192 -10.60 -29.43 18.15
C GLN A 192 -10.18 -27.95 18.15
N ALA A 193 -9.04 -27.63 17.53
CA ALA A 193 -8.55 -26.26 17.44
C ALA A 193 -9.52 -25.34 16.65
N LEU A 194 -10.15 -25.85 15.58
CA LEU A 194 -11.22 -25.14 14.87
C LEU A 194 -12.44 -24.92 15.76
N LYS A 195 -12.94 -25.98 16.42
CA LYS A 195 -14.13 -25.91 17.29
C LYS A 195 -13.92 -24.96 18.48
N GLU A 196 -12.70 -24.86 18.98
CA GLU A 196 -12.31 -23.97 20.08
C GLU A 196 -11.88 -22.56 19.61
N ASN A 197 -11.99 -22.24 18.31
CA ASN A 197 -11.58 -20.96 17.71
C ASN A 197 -10.12 -20.58 18.01
N LYS A 198 -9.21 -21.55 17.88
CA LYS A 198 -7.76 -21.40 18.13
C LYS A 198 -6.92 -21.35 16.86
N LEU A 199 -7.53 -21.40 15.67
CA LEU A 199 -6.83 -21.27 14.39
C LEU A 199 -7.16 -19.95 13.72
N TYR A 200 -6.12 -19.27 13.23
CA TYR A 200 -6.20 -17.98 12.58
C TYR A 200 -5.33 -17.98 11.32
N VAL A 201 -5.63 -17.10 10.38
CA VAL A 201 -4.96 -17.01 9.08
C VAL A 201 -4.77 -15.55 8.66
N LEU A 202 -3.64 -15.27 8.03
CA LEU A 202 -3.43 -14.07 7.22
C LEU A 202 -3.63 -14.47 5.76
N ASP A 203 -4.85 -14.30 5.26
CA ASP A 203 -5.21 -14.74 3.91
C ASP A 203 -5.04 -13.61 2.87
N CYS A 204 -3.94 -13.69 2.12
CA CYS A 204 -3.68 -12.79 0.99
C CYS A 204 -4.06 -13.44 -0.36
N HIS A 205 -4.52 -14.69 -0.38
CA HIS A 205 -4.72 -15.48 -1.61
C HIS A 205 -5.76 -14.83 -2.52
N HIS A 206 -6.95 -14.54 -1.99
CA HIS A 206 -8.03 -13.91 -2.77
C HIS A 206 -7.68 -12.50 -3.25
N ILE A 207 -6.89 -11.79 -2.46
CA ILE A 207 -6.52 -10.41 -2.74
C ILE A 207 -5.51 -10.37 -3.90
N TYR A 208 -4.49 -11.24 -3.90
CA TYR A 208 -3.37 -11.12 -4.85
C TYR A 208 -3.41 -12.11 -6.01
N LEU A 209 -4.06 -13.28 -5.90
CA LEU A 209 -4.08 -14.27 -6.98
C LEU A 209 -4.64 -13.72 -8.31
N PRO A 210 -5.70 -12.88 -8.33
CA PRO A 210 -6.20 -12.25 -9.56
C PRO A 210 -5.18 -11.38 -10.30
N PHE A 211 -4.10 -11.03 -9.63
CA PHE A 211 -3.08 -10.12 -10.11
C PHE A 211 -1.74 -10.77 -10.40
N LEU A 212 -1.51 -11.98 -9.86
CA LEU A 212 -0.19 -12.55 -9.70
C LEU A 212 0.56 -12.75 -11.02
N ASP A 213 -0.09 -13.35 -12.02
CA ASP A 213 0.55 -13.59 -13.32
C ASP A 213 1.01 -12.29 -13.97
N LYS A 214 0.21 -11.24 -13.80
CA LYS A 214 0.52 -9.94 -14.39
C LYS A 214 1.62 -9.22 -13.60
N ILE A 215 1.68 -9.37 -12.28
CA ILE A 215 2.82 -8.90 -11.44
C ILE A 215 4.11 -9.63 -11.82
N ASN A 216 4.02 -10.93 -12.12
CA ASN A 216 5.19 -11.77 -12.43
C ASN A 216 5.71 -11.60 -13.85
N ALA A 217 4.84 -11.27 -14.80
CA ALA A 217 5.24 -10.99 -16.17
C ALA A 217 6.05 -9.67 -16.32
N LEU A 218 6.20 -8.90 -15.24
CA LEU A 218 6.95 -7.65 -15.21
C LEU A 218 8.47 -7.87 -15.04
N ASP A 219 8.89 -9.07 -14.61
CA ASP A 219 10.29 -9.47 -14.55
C ASP A 219 10.79 -9.90 -15.93
N ALA A 220 11.81 -9.21 -16.45
CA ALA A 220 12.38 -9.43 -17.78
C ALA A 220 13.22 -10.73 -17.93
N GLN A 221 12.77 -11.85 -17.35
CA GLN A 221 13.32 -13.16 -17.69
C GLN A 221 12.45 -13.86 -18.75
N PRO A 222 13.07 -14.55 -19.74
CA PRO A 222 12.33 -15.28 -20.76
C PRO A 222 11.37 -16.28 -20.10
N PRO A 223 10.27 -16.65 -20.79
CA PRO A 223 9.24 -17.51 -20.22
C PRO A 223 9.79 -18.94 -20.11
N THR A 224 10.58 -19.23 -19.08
CA THR A 224 10.58 -20.57 -18.51
C THR A 224 9.16 -20.84 -18.07
N VAL A 225 8.57 -21.93 -18.58
CA VAL A 225 7.20 -22.34 -18.29
C VAL A 225 6.95 -22.26 -16.78
N TRP A 226 6.29 -21.19 -16.34
CA TRP A 226 6.04 -20.92 -14.94
C TRP A 226 4.95 -21.86 -14.46
N THR A 227 5.34 -22.97 -13.85
CA THR A 227 4.38 -23.85 -13.20
C THR A 227 4.02 -23.26 -11.85
N ARG A 228 2.76 -22.83 -11.68
CA ARG A 228 2.19 -22.49 -10.37
C ARG A 228 2.35 -23.70 -9.44
N SER A 229 3.36 -23.66 -8.59
CA SER A 229 3.65 -24.73 -7.64
C SER A 229 3.09 -24.35 -6.28
N LYS A 230 2.14 -25.16 -5.78
CA LYS A 230 1.65 -25.03 -4.40
C LYS A 230 2.65 -25.69 -3.48
N ARG A 231 3.39 -24.89 -2.71
CA ARG A 231 4.37 -25.41 -1.73
C ARG A 231 3.97 -24.99 -0.33
N VAL A 232 4.07 -25.94 0.60
CA VAL A 232 3.95 -25.66 2.03
C VAL A 232 5.35 -25.51 2.61
N LEU A 233 5.60 -24.37 3.24
CA LEU A 233 6.77 -24.14 4.07
C LEU A 233 6.36 -24.30 5.54
N LYS A 234 7.25 -24.90 6.33
CA LYS A 234 7.01 -25.27 7.73
C LYS A 234 8.05 -24.59 8.62
N PRO A 235 7.78 -24.49 9.95
CA PRO A 235 8.78 -24.05 10.90
C PRO A 235 10.10 -24.82 10.72
N PRO A 236 11.24 -24.15 10.89
CA PRO A 236 12.52 -24.69 10.46
C PRO A 236 13.05 -25.79 11.39
N VAL A 237 13.73 -26.77 10.79
CA VAL A 237 14.42 -27.87 11.49
C VAL A 237 15.94 -27.83 11.29
N ASP A 238 16.40 -27.02 10.33
CA ASP A 238 17.80 -26.82 9.98
C ASP A 238 18.04 -25.38 9.46
N ALA A 239 19.30 -25.07 9.13
CA ALA A 239 19.67 -23.74 8.67
C ALA A 239 19.04 -23.35 7.32
N THR A 240 18.87 -24.30 6.40
CA THR A 240 18.32 -24.04 5.06
C THR A 240 16.82 -23.75 5.16
N SER A 241 16.08 -24.62 5.87
CA SER A 241 14.65 -24.44 6.15
C SER A 241 14.38 -23.15 6.93
N ASN A 242 15.31 -22.72 7.81
CA ASN A 242 15.20 -21.42 8.49
C ASN A 242 15.18 -20.27 7.48
N TRP A 243 16.14 -20.18 6.57
CA TRP A 243 16.15 -19.08 5.61
C TRP A 243 14.97 -19.12 4.63
N LEU A 244 14.49 -20.31 4.25
CA LEU A 244 13.27 -20.45 3.47
C LEU A 244 12.04 -19.96 4.22
N TRP A 245 11.96 -20.25 5.52
CA TRP A 245 10.90 -19.75 6.40
C TRP A 245 10.95 -18.23 6.54
N GLN A 246 12.14 -17.65 6.70
CA GLN A 246 12.34 -16.20 6.76
C GLN A 246 11.87 -15.51 5.46
N LEU A 247 12.22 -16.06 4.30
CA LEU A 247 11.75 -15.56 3.00
C LEU A 247 10.23 -15.65 2.85
N ALA A 248 9.62 -16.75 3.34
CA ALA A 248 8.16 -16.89 3.34
C ALA A 248 7.48 -15.78 4.14
N ARG A 249 8.02 -15.46 5.33
CA ARG A 249 7.48 -14.39 6.18
C ARG A 249 7.66 -13.01 5.56
N ALA A 250 8.80 -12.76 4.92
CA ALA A 250 9.02 -11.54 4.14
C ALA A 250 7.95 -11.39 3.04
N HIS A 251 7.65 -12.47 2.32
CA HIS A 251 6.62 -12.49 1.28
C HIS A 251 5.19 -12.27 1.82
N VAL A 252 4.88 -12.78 3.01
CA VAL A 252 3.60 -12.47 3.66
C VAL A 252 3.53 -10.99 4.06
N CYS A 253 4.63 -10.41 4.55
CA CYS A 253 4.69 -9.00 4.94
C CYS A 253 4.56 -8.02 3.76
N SER A 254 5.10 -8.36 2.58
CA SER A 254 5.01 -7.53 1.37
C SER A 254 3.59 -7.48 0.80
N ASN A 255 2.79 -8.53 1.04
CA ASN A 255 1.39 -8.63 0.64
C ASN A 255 0.40 -8.01 1.65
N ASP A 256 0.87 -7.28 2.66
CA ASP A 256 -0.01 -6.72 3.70
C ASP A 256 -0.75 -5.44 3.21
N PRO A 257 -2.08 -5.44 3.00
CA PRO A 257 -2.81 -4.33 2.36
C PRO A 257 -3.07 -3.14 3.31
N ARG A 258 -2.86 -1.89 2.85
CA ARG A 258 -2.73 -0.71 3.76
C ARG A 258 -3.68 0.48 3.57
N VAL A 259 -4.84 0.37 2.91
CA VAL A 259 -5.62 1.58 2.56
C VAL A 259 -7.12 1.41 2.78
N ARG A 260 -7.67 1.95 3.90
CA ARG A 260 -9.12 1.98 4.16
C ARG A 260 -9.67 3.29 4.74
N THR A 261 -8.84 4.22 5.21
CA THR A 261 -9.31 5.38 5.99
C THR A 261 -9.45 6.65 5.17
N HIS A 262 -8.37 7.10 4.53
CA HIS A 262 -8.31 8.38 3.80
C HIS A 262 -9.40 8.56 2.73
N ALA A 263 -9.50 7.63 1.78
CA ALA A 263 -10.45 7.74 0.67
C ALA A 263 -11.92 7.58 1.12
N CYS A 264 -12.17 6.76 2.15
CA CYS A 264 -13.52 6.51 2.67
C CYS A 264 -14.08 7.70 3.46
N MET A 265 -13.22 8.48 4.13
CA MET A 265 -13.65 9.64 4.93
C MET A 265 -14.07 10.83 4.07
N GLU A 266 -13.41 11.06 2.94
CA GLU A 266 -13.60 12.26 2.10
C GLU A 266 -15.07 12.48 1.65
N PRO A 267 -15.84 11.48 1.19
CA PRO A 267 -17.27 11.65 0.90
C PRO A 267 -18.13 12.13 2.08
N PHE A 268 -17.85 11.67 3.31
CA PHE A 268 -18.60 12.07 4.50
C PHE A 268 -18.35 13.54 4.84
N ILE A 269 -17.10 13.98 4.70
CA ILE A 269 -16.70 15.39 4.89
C ILE A 269 -17.45 16.27 3.90
N LEU A 270 -17.36 15.94 2.60
CA LEU A 270 -18.05 16.69 1.56
C LEU A 270 -19.57 16.76 1.80
N THR A 271 -20.18 15.67 2.27
CA THR A 271 -21.62 15.63 2.55
C THR A 271 -21.98 16.47 3.76
N ALA A 272 -21.18 16.42 4.83
CA ALA A 272 -21.40 17.21 6.03
C ALA A 272 -21.39 18.71 5.73
N HIS A 273 -20.36 19.23 5.03
CA HIS A 273 -20.32 20.66 4.67
C HIS A 273 -21.43 21.07 3.68
N ARG A 274 -21.91 20.15 2.84
CA ARG A 274 -22.93 20.47 1.82
C ARG A 274 -24.35 20.41 2.35
N GLN A 275 -24.62 19.59 3.34
CA GLN A 275 -25.99 19.26 3.76
C GLN A 275 -26.30 19.63 5.20
N LEU A 276 -25.29 19.90 6.03
CA LEU A 276 -25.46 20.30 7.41
C LEU A 276 -24.99 21.75 7.59
N SER A 277 -25.81 22.57 8.23
CA SER A 277 -25.40 23.91 8.67
C SER A 277 -24.26 23.82 9.68
N ALA A 278 -23.37 24.83 9.72
CA ALA A 278 -22.34 24.95 10.76
C ALA A 278 -22.93 24.99 12.19
N MET A 279 -24.22 25.36 12.31
CA MET A 279 -24.95 25.34 13.59
C MET A 279 -25.59 23.99 13.91
N HIS A 280 -25.63 23.06 12.95
CA HIS A 280 -26.24 21.75 13.12
C HIS A 280 -25.45 20.93 14.16
N PRO A 281 -26.11 20.28 15.14
CA PRO A 281 -25.42 19.56 16.20
C PRO A 281 -24.52 18.43 15.69
N ILE A 282 -24.98 17.68 14.68
CA ILE A 282 -24.16 16.64 14.02
C ILE A 282 -22.93 17.23 13.33
N TYR A 283 -23.05 18.39 12.69
CA TYR A 283 -21.91 19.04 12.05
C TYR A 283 -20.86 19.40 13.11
N LYS A 284 -21.27 20.06 14.20
CA LYS A 284 -20.39 20.40 15.32
C LYS A 284 -19.71 19.19 15.96
N LEU A 285 -20.41 18.05 16.01
CA LEU A 285 -19.85 16.80 16.52
C LEU A 285 -18.76 16.24 15.60
N LEU A 286 -18.99 16.27 14.28
CA LEU A 286 -18.10 15.64 13.32
C LEU A 286 -16.93 16.55 12.90
N ASP A 287 -17.10 17.86 12.88
CA ASP A 287 -16.13 18.86 12.38
C ASP A 287 -14.69 18.64 12.90
N PRO A 288 -14.44 18.39 14.21
CA PRO A 288 -13.09 18.11 14.71
C PRO A 288 -12.43 16.86 14.09
N HIS A 289 -13.23 15.89 13.66
CA HIS A 289 -12.78 14.63 13.06
C HIS A 289 -12.55 14.73 11.54
N MET A 290 -12.98 15.82 10.92
CA MET A 290 -12.82 16.05 9.47
C MET A 290 -11.52 16.81 9.16
N ARG A 291 -11.04 17.58 10.15
CA ARG A 291 -9.90 18.48 10.05
C ARG A 291 -8.73 17.90 9.24
N TYR A 292 -8.28 18.66 8.26
CA TYR A 292 -7.08 18.39 7.44
C TYR A 292 -7.18 17.19 6.49
N THR A 293 -8.27 16.42 6.50
CA THR A 293 -8.40 15.21 5.66
C THR A 293 -8.45 15.57 4.18
N LEU A 294 -9.16 16.64 3.79
CA LEU A 294 -9.24 17.04 2.38
C LEU A 294 -7.90 17.52 1.84
N GLU A 295 -7.15 18.33 2.61
CA GLU A 295 -5.82 18.81 2.23
C GLU A 295 -4.81 17.66 2.13
N ILE A 296 -4.73 16.75 3.12
CA ILE A 296 -3.80 15.62 3.03
C ILE A 296 -4.15 14.67 1.88
N ASN A 297 -5.44 14.45 1.60
CA ASN A 297 -5.86 13.64 0.46
C ASN A 297 -5.52 14.32 -0.87
N ALA A 298 -5.70 15.64 -0.98
CA ALA A 298 -5.29 16.41 -2.15
C ALA A 298 -3.77 16.35 -2.36
N LEU A 299 -2.97 16.47 -1.29
CA LEU A 299 -1.52 16.31 -1.34
C LEU A 299 -1.10 14.88 -1.69
N ALA A 300 -1.83 13.86 -1.23
CA ALA A 300 -1.60 12.46 -1.60
C ALA A 300 -1.89 12.22 -3.09
N ARG A 301 -3.02 12.72 -3.62
CA ARG A 301 -3.29 12.70 -5.07
C ARG A 301 -2.21 13.42 -5.85
N LYS A 302 -1.69 14.53 -5.34
CA LYS A 302 -0.64 15.30 -6.01
C LYS A 302 0.76 14.68 -5.95
N ASN A 303 1.12 13.94 -4.90
CA ASN A 303 2.52 13.58 -4.66
C ASN A 303 2.77 12.10 -4.31
N LEU A 304 1.75 11.33 -3.96
CA LEU A 304 1.90 9.98 -3.41
C LEU A 304 1.30 8.91 -4.32
N ILE A 305 0.08 9.13 -4.81
CA ILE A 305 -0.68 8.11 -5.57
C ILE A 305 -0.94 8.50 -7.03
N ASN A 306 -0.35 9.59 -7.52
CA ASN A 306 -0.38 9.91 -8.94
C ASN A 306 0.68 9.16 -9.73
N ALA A 307 0.50 9.14 -11.05
CA ALA A 307 1.44 8.62 -12.03
C ALA A 307 2.82 9.28 -11.92
N ASP A 308 2.90 10.52 -11.43
CA ASP A 308 4.15 11.25 -11.35
C ASP A 308 4.61 11.65 -9.93
N GLY A 309 4.18 10.92 -8.90
CA GLY A 309 4.68 11.03 -7.52
C GLY A 309 5.27 9.71 -7.05
N GLU A 310 6.46 9.73 -6.42
CA GLU A 310 7.32 8.57 -6.03
C GLU A 310 7.57 7.51 -7.13
N GLY A 311 6.86 7.61 -8.25
CA GLY A 311 6.99 6.80 -9.42
C GLY A 311 8.26 7.13 -10.15
N LEU A 312 8.98 6.08 -10.48
CA LEU A 312 10.36 6.20 -10.87
C LEU A 312 10.58 7.17 -12.06
N PRO A 313 9.84 7.11 -13.18
CA PRO A 313 10.10 8.02 -14.31
C PRO A 313 9.99 9.51 -13.93
N ALA A 314 8.99 9.85 -13.11
CA ALA A 314 8.77 11.22 -12.67
C ALA A 314 9.79 11.67 -11.61
N ASP A 315 10.22 10.76 -10.75
CA ASP A 315 11.31 10.99 -9.81
C ASP A 315 12.64 11.27 -10.54
N LEU A 316 12.97 10.48 -11.57
CA LEU A 316 14.18 10.63 -12.37
C LEU A 316 14.24 11.98 -13.10
N ILE A 317 13.14 12.42 -13.70
CA ILE A 317 13.11 13.76 -14.33
C ILE A 317 13.23 14.86 -13.28
N ARG A 318 12.49 14.76 -12.18
CA ARG A 318 12.49 15.77 -11.12
C ARG A 318 13.87 15.93 -10.48
N ARG A 319 14.65 14.85 -10.38
CA ARG A 319 16.05 14.87 -9.88
C ARG A 319 17.05 15.38 -10.92
N GLY A 320 16.62 15.69 -12.14
CA GLY A 320 17.50 16.19 -13.20
C GLY A 320 18.47 15.12 -13.71
N ILE A 321 18.08 13.85 -13.66
CA ILE A 321 18.89 12.69 -14.05
C ILE A 321 18.29 11.90 -15.21
N ALA A 322 17.12 12.32 -15.70
CA ALA A 322 16.52 11.90 -16.96
C ALA A 322 15.81 13.10 -17.60
N VAL A 323 15.64 13.05 -18.91
CA VAL A 323 14.84 14.01 -19.69
C VAL A 323 13.78 13.26 -20.50
N PRO A 324 12.60 13.85 -20.76
CA PRO A 324 11.62 13.24 -21.67
C PRO A 324 12.22 13.03 -23.06
N ASP A 325 12.12 11.81 -23.58
CA ASP A 325 12.54 11.43 -24.92
C ASP A 325 11.57 10.38 -25.50
N PRO A 326 10.59 10.81 -26.33
CA PRO A 326 9.59 9.92 -26.92
C PRO A 326 10.16 8.85 -27.86
N THR A 327 11.45 8.93 -28.21
CA THR A 327 12.12 7.92 -29.05
C THR A 327 12.64 6.73 -28.24
N GLN A 328 12.64 6.82 -26.90
CA GLN A 328 13.06 5.76 -25.99
C GLN A 328 11.84 4.91 -25.55
N PRO A 329 12.02 3.60 -25.27
CA PRO A 329 10.92 2.69 -24.94
C PRO A 329 10.06 3.13 -23.75
N ASP A 330 10.69 3.76 -22.76
CA ASP A 330 10.05 4.20 -21.51
C ASP A 330 9.72 5.71 -21.51
N GLY A 331 9.73 6.34 -22.70
CA GLY A 331 9.45 7.76 -22.88
C GLY A 331 10.50 8.72 -22.31
N LEU A 332 11.60 8.20 -21.77
CA LEU A 332 12.66 8.95 -21.10
C LEU A 332 14.06 8.60 -21.62
N LYS A 333 14.92 9.60 -21.75
CA LYS A 333 16.36 9.44 -21.88
C LYS A 333 17.04 9.71 -20.55
N LEU A 334 17.72 8.71 -20.00
CA LEU A 334 18.57 8.91 -18.83
C LEU A 334 19.76 9.81 -19.20
N LEU A 335 20.04 10.80 -18.35
CA LEU A 335 21.24 11.65 -18.50
C LEU A 335 22.51 10.93 -18.03
N ILE A 336 22.32 9.81 -17.31
CA ILE A 336 23.36 8.86 -16.92
C ILE A 336 22.96 7.52 -17.55
N GLU A 337 23.59 7.16 -18.66
CA GLU A 337 23.20 5.99 -19.47
C GLU A 337 23.30 4.67 -18.69
N ASP A 338 24.25 4.57 -17.75
CA ASP A 338 24.41 3.40 -16.87
C ASP A 338 23.91 3.71 -15.44
N TYR A 339 22.61 3.98 -15.32
CA TYR A 339 21.94 4.14 -14.04
C TYR A 339 20.98 2.96 -13.74
N PRO A 340 21.48 1.81 -13.24
CA PRO A 340 20.72 0.58 -13.05
C PRO A 340 19.36 0.71 -12.34
N TYR A 341 19.29 1.48 -11.25
CA TYR A 341 18.00 1.71 -10.56
C TYR A 341 16.97 2.40 -11.45
N ALA A 342 17.41 3.34 -12.29
CA ALA A 342 16.55 4.02 -13.24
C ALA A 342 16.19 3.11 -14.41
N ALA A 343 17.17 2.43 -15.00
CA ALA A 343 16.96 1.53 -16.12
C ALA A 343 16.03 0.37 -15.76
N ASP A 344 16.32 -0.36 -14.69
CA ASP A 344 15.56 -1.55 -14.28
C ASP A 344 14.19 -1.15 -13.71
N GLY A 345 14.16 -0.10 -12.89
CA GLY A 345 12.90 0.34 -12.34
C GLY A 345 11.98 1.00 -13.38
N LEU A 346 12.49 1.51 -14.51
CA LEU A 346 11.66 2.07 -15.59
C LEU A 346 10.95 0.94 -16.33
N LEU A 347 11.64 -0.18 -16.53
CA LEU A 347 11.06 -1.42 -17.04
C LEU A 347 9.94 -1.92 -16.12
N ILE A 348 10.20 -1.99 -14.81
CA ILE A 348 9.20 -2.41 -13.81
C ILE A 348 8.02 -1.43 -13.77
N TRP A 349 8.29 -0.12 -13.82
CA TRP A 349 7.27 0.92 -13.77
C TRP A 349 6.33 0.88 -14.98
N SER A 350 6.89 0.82 -16.19
CA SER A 350 6.16 0.72 -17.46
C SER A 350 5.25 -0.52 -17.46
N ALA A 351 5.75 -1.61 -16.88
CA ALA A 351 5.03 -2.85 -16.77
C ALA A 351 3.89 -2.79 -15.72
N ILE A 352 4.10 -2.19 -14.54
CA ILE A 352 3.04 -1.95 -13.51
C ILE A 352 1.89 -1.14 -14.11
N GLU A 353 2.21 -0.20 -14.97
CA GLU A 353 1.23 0.65 -15.61
C GLU A 353 0.32 -0.10 -16.59
N ASP A 354 0.90 -0.89 -17.48
CA ASP A 354 0.14 -1.72 -18.42
C ASP A 354 -0.68 -2.80 -17.71
N TRP A 355 -0.18 -3.28 -16.58
CA TRP A 355 -0.88 -4.16 -15.67
C TRP A 355 -2.13 -3.51 -15.04
N VAL A 356 -2.01 -2.31 -14.44
CA VAL A 356 -3.14 -1.58 -13.83
C VAL A 356 -4.24 -1.31 -14.86
N ARG A 357 -3.87 -0.96 -16.10
CA ARG A 357 -4.81 -0.75 -17.22
C ARG A 357 -5.64 -1.98 -17.54
N THR A 358 -5.00 -3.14 -17.52
CA THR A 358 -5.60 -4.42 -17.90
C THR A 358 -6.33 -5.08 -16.73
N TYR A 359 -5.86 -4.87 -15.49
CA TYR A 359 -6.44 -5.39 -14.26
C TYR A 359 -7.89 -4.95 -14.02
N LEU A 360 -8.16 -3.67 -14.25
CA LEU A 360 -9.48 -3.11 -14.00
C LEU A 360 -10.51 -3.44 -15.10
N LYS A 361 -10.10 -4.07 -16.20
CA LYS A 361 -11.03 -4.64 -17.20
C LYS A 361 -11.57 -6.02 -16.78
N SER A 362 -10.88 -6.75 -15.88
CA SER A 362 -11.22 -8.14 -15.52
C SER A 362 -12.09 -8.29 -14.26
N TRP A 363 -12.11 -7.31 -13.34
CA TRP A 363 -12.96 -7.31 -12.13
C TRP A 363 -14.38 -6.75 -12.34
N HIS A 364 -14.75 -6.62 -13.61
CA HIS A 364 -15.91 -5.91 -14.12
C HIS A 364 -17.22 -6.48 -13.54
N ASN A 365 -17.50 -7.78 -13.66
CA ASN A 365 -18.87 -8.26 -13.41
C ASN A 365 -19.33 -8.27 -11.94
N GLU A 366 -18.43 -8.54 -11.00
CA GLU A 366 -18.76 -8.67 -9.57
C GLU A 366 -18.80 -7.30 -8.86
N SER A 367 -18.02 -6.33 -9.38
CA SER A 367 -18.00 -4.95 -8.89
C SER A 367 -19.15 -4.09 -9.45
N ILE A 368 -19.83 -4.58 -10.50
CA ILE A 368 -20.77 -3.79 -11.32
C ILE A 368 -22.14 -3.55 -10.67
N ASN A 369 -22.65 -4.48 -9.88
CA ASN A 369 -24.06 -4.42 -9.47
C ASN A 369 -24.33 -3.54 -8.24
N VAL A 370 -23.34 -2.80 -7.74
CA VAL A 370 -23.36 -2.38 -6.33
C VAL A 370 -22.68 -1.01 -6.15
N GLY A 371 -23.34 0.07 -6.61
CA GLY A 371 -22.86 1.47 -6.55
C GLY A 371 -23.66 2.41 -5.61
N HIS A 372 -24.77 1.92 -5.08
CA HIS A 372 -25.51 2.24 -3.84
C HIS A 372 -26.39 3.49 -3.77
N ALA A 373 -27.26 3.67 -4.77
CA ALA A 373 -28.60 4.25 -4.54
C ALA A 373 -29.69 3.16 -4.55
N ASP A 374 -29.42 2.10 -5.31
CA ASP A 374 -30.01 0.76 -5.32
C ASP A 374 -29.94 0.05 -3.96
N LEU A 375 -28.88 0.27 -3.18
CA LEU A 375 -28.70 -0.44 -1.90
C LEU A 375 -29.25 0.25 -0.66
N ARG A 376 -30.03 1.32 -0.81
CA ARG A 376 -30.71 1.93 0.35
C ARG A 376 -31.64 0.95 1.08
N GLN A 377 -31.96 -0.18 0.44
CA GLN A 377 -32.78 -1.27 0.94
C GLN A 377 -31.97 -2.51 1.34
N GLU A 378 -30.65 -2.52 1.16
CA GLU A 378 -29.84 -3.66 1.59
C GLU A 378 -29.80 -3.77 3.09
N SER A 379 -29.88 -5.00 3.59
CA SER A 379 -30.01 -5.27 5.02
C SER A 379 -28.81 -4.81 5.86
N TRP A 380 -27.66 -4.57 5.22
CA TRP A 380 -26.42 -4.15 5.88
C TRP A 380 -26.18 -2.62 5.80
N TRP A 381 -27.00 -1.87 5.06
CA TRP A 381 -26.93 -0.40 5.03
C TRP A 381 -27.84 0.19 6.10
N PRO A 382 -27.36 1.09 6.98
CA PRO A 382 -28.21 1.64 8.02
C PRO A 382 -29.36 2.45 7.42
N THR A 383 -30.59 2.13 7.84
CA THR A 383 -31.82 2.71 7.27
C THR A 383 -32.12 4.13 7.76
N LEU A 384 -31.43 4.59 8.82
CA LEU A 384 -31.68 5.85 9.52
C LEU A 384 -33.14 5.99 9.99
N THR A 385 -33.78 4.87 10.34
CA THR A 385 -35.20 4.85 10.73
C THR A 385 -35.41 5.22 12.20
N ASN A 386 -34.34 5.16 13.00
CA ASN A 386 -34.37 5.41 14.44
C ASN A 386 -33.07 6.08 14.92
N GLY A 387 -33.03 6.49 16.19
CA GLY A 387 -31.87 7.16 16.79
C GLY A 387 -30.62 6.29 16.88
N ASP A 388 -30.76 4.97 17.02
CA ASP A 388 -29.63 4.04 17.14
C ASP A 388 -28.89 3.88 15.80
N ASP A 389 -29.61 3.88 14.67
CA ASP A 389 -29.01 3.90 13.33
C ASP A 389 -28.10 5.13 13.16
N LEU A 390 -28.54 6.29 13.65
CA LEU A 390 -27.76 7.52 13.59
C LEU A 390 -26.53 7.45 14.50
N VAL A 391 -26.68 6.95 15.73
CA VAL A 391 -25.56 6.74 16.65
C VAL A 391 -24.51 5.82 16.04
N PHE A 392 -24.94 4.71 15.43
CA PHE A 392 -24.05 3.76 14.78
C PHE A 392 -23.23 4.42 13.67
N ILE A 393 -23.88 5.14 12.74
CA ILE A 393 -23.18 5.83 11.64
C ILE A 393 -22.17 6.84 12.17
N LEU A 394 -22.59 7.69 13.12
CA LEU A 394 -21.71 8.73 13.68
C LEU A 394 -20.51 8.09 14.39
N ASN A 395 -20.74 7.02 15.16
CA ASN A 395 -19.68 6.29 15.83
C ASN A 395 -18.68 5.67 14.84
N THR A 396 -19.16 5.07 13.74
CA THR A 396 -18.30 4.53 12.69
C THR A 396 -17.45 5.62 12.02
N ILE A 397 -18.04 6.77 11.67
CA ILE A 397 -17.30 7.88 11.06
C ILE A 397 -16.21 8.39 12.02
N ILE A 398 -16.56 8.60 13.29
CA ILE A 398 -15.61 9.06 14.33
C ILE A 398 -14.50 8.03 14.52
N TRP A 399 -14.83 6.74 14.60
CA TRP A 399 -13.86 5.65 14.72
C TRP A 399 -12.87 5.61 13.55
N LEU A 400 -13.38 5.68 12.32
CA LEU A 400 -12.57 5.67 11.10
C LEU A 400 -11.60 6.86 11.03
N ALA A 401 -12.08 8.05 11.39
CA ALA A 401 -11.31 9.29 11.39
C ALA A 401 -10.25 9.36 12.50
N SER A 402 -10.44 8.63 13.60
CA SER A 402 -9.60 8.72 14.79
C SER A 402 -8.82 7.43 15.05
N ALA A 403 -9.38 6.50 15.82
CA ALA A 403 -8.70 5.32 16.31
C ALA A 403 -8.24 4.38 15.20
N GLN A 404 -9.08 4.14 14.18
CA GLN A 404 -8.71 3.28 13.05
C GLN A 404 -7.54 3.88 12.25
N HIS A 405 -7.61 5.17 11.93
CA HIS A 405 -6.53 5.87 11.24
C HIS A 405 -5.25 5.83 12.05
N ALA A 406 -5.33 6.15 13.35
CA ALA A 406 -4.19 6.14 14.25
C ALA A 406 -3.50 4.76 14.30
N ALA A 407 -4.28 3.68 14.44
CA ALA A 407 -3.79 2.31 14.51
C ALA A 407 -3.04 1.89 13.24
N LEU A 408 -3.53 2.29 12.06
CA LEU A 408 -2.93 1.94 10.76
C LEU A 408 -1.82 2.90 10.30
N ASN A 409 -1.73 4.08 10.91
CA ASN A 409 -0.84 5.15 10.47
C ASN A 409 0.41 5.30 11.34
N PHE A 410 0.25 5.45 12.66
CA PHE A 410 1.37 5.83 13.52
C PHE A 410 2.38 4.69 13.75
N GLY A 411 1.99 3.43 13.47
CA GLY A 411 2.88 2.27 13.49
C GLY A 411 3.83 2.16 12.29
N GLN A 412 3.61 2.90 11.20
CA GLN A 412 4.37 2.74 9.96
C GLN A 412 5.87 2.95 10.13
N CYS A 413 6.30 4.03 10.77
CA CYS A 413 7.72 4.29 11.01
C CYS A 413 8.32 3.39 12.13
N PRO A 414 7.66 3.18 13.29
CA PRO A 414 8.18 2.31 14.34
C PRO A 414 8.47 0.86 13.91
N TYR A 415 7.63 0.28 13.06
CA TYR A 415 7.78 -1.11 12.59
C TYR A 415 8.38 -1.20 11.17
N GLY A 416 7.99 -0.32 10.26
CA GLY A 416 8.45 -0.34 8.86
C GLY A 416 9.71 0.48 8.59
N GLY A 417 10.21 1.23 9.58
CA GLY A 417 11.50 1.94 9.45
C GLY A 417 12.70 1.00 9.30
N TYR A 418 12.55 -0.28 9.66
CA TYR A 418 13.54 -1.32 9.39
C TYR A 418 12.99 -2.24 8.30
N VAL A 419 13.47 -2.04 7.07
CA VAL A 419 12.93 -2.67 5.85
C VAL A 419 12.80 -4.20 5.95
N PRO A 420 13.76 -4.97 6.51
CA PRO A 420 13.61 -6.42 6.63
C PRO A 420 12.43 -6.87 7.50
N ASN A 421 11.95 -6.04 8.42
CA ASN A 421 10.75 -6.34 9.20
C ASN A 421 9.46 -6.15 8.41
N ARG A 422 9.41 -5.14 7.52
CA ARG A 422 8.25 -4.84 6.66
C ARG A 422 8.73 -4.47 5.25
N PRO A 423 9.10 -5.46 4.42
CA PRO A 423 9.52 -5.20 3.05
C PRO A 423 8.34 -4.63 2.24
N PRO A 424 8.56 -3.56 1.46
CA PRO A 424 7.50 -2.95 0.65
C PRO A 424 7.22 -3.69 -0.67
N PHE A 425 8.18 -4.48 -1.19
CA PHE A 425 8.05 -5.30 -2.40
C PHE A 425 9.09 -6.43 -2.39
N ASP A 426 8.85 -7.47 -3.19
CA ASP A 426 9.78 -8.57 -3.44
C ASP A 426 10.19 -8.57 -4.93
N GLU A 427 11.50 -8.56 -5.22
CA GLU A 427 12.02 -8.51 -6.60
C GLU A 427 12.23 -9.89 -7.23
N LYS A 428 12.22 -10.96 -6.43
CA LYS A 428 12.51 -12.32 -6.91
C LYS A 428 11.64 -13.34 -6.21
N TRP A 429 11.15 -14.30 -7.00
CA TRP A 429 10.59 -15.52 -6.47
C TRP A 429 11.65 -16.30 -5.69
N VAL A 430 11.24 -16.99 -4.63
CA VAL A 430 12.10 -18.00 -4.00
C VAL A 430 12.31 -19.12 -5.02
N MET A 431 13.39 -19.02 -5.79
CA MET A 431 13.79 -20.00 -6.79
C MET A 431 14.26 -21.25 -6.07
N PHE A 432 13.35 -22.21 -5.93
CA PHE A 432 13.70 -23.55 -5.52
C PHE A 432 14.19 -24.29 -6.76
N GLY A 433 15.51 -24.45 -6.89
CA GLY A 433 16.06 -25.34 -7.90
C GLY A 433 15.41 -26.72 -7.79
N SER A 434 14.99 -27.26 -8.93
CA SER A 434 14.60 -28.67 -9.05
C SER A 434 15.81 -29.52 -8.71
N THR A 435 15.85 -30.09 -7.50
CA THR A 435 16.69 -31.25 -7.21
C THR A 435 15.89 -32.51 -7.47
#